data_AF-A0A1B9YDL4-F1
#
_entry.id   AF-A0A1B9YDL4-F1
#
_cell.length_a   1.000
_cell.length_b   1.000
_cell.length_c   1.000
_cell.angle_alpha   90.00
_cell.angle_beta   90.00
_cell.angle_gamma   90.00
#
_symmetry.space_group_name_H-M   'P 1'
#
loop_
_entity.id
_entity.type
_entity.pdbx_description
1 polymer ?
#
loop_
_entity_poly.entity_id
_entity_poly.type
_entity_poly.pdbx_seq_one_letter_code
_entity_poly.pdbx_strand_id
1 'polypeptide(L)'
;MKNFLLIIKILRWIFGVLFLFISLGLLIEQSFTASIVMIVLTTFLIPLTGDFIFQKIIKIDFDGTNKILQTINYSDLDNILPIYQQNIQNHKKTISDKQKIKLGRKIYYNTLCTSISDFILNDNEISKLNDIKIYFNLSDQQIFLEKNRISERTVKGLIDKCYADQTLTDSENQQITYISTFLQFPLDQTEIIKNKIAFSIFNKILEEKISDNRLSPVKETELKQITRNLKIDNQNIKNFISERKIKNLQHAKLLWNLDHGIFPVVYNPPINLSKGEQCYLNIHANLVENKIVHRGYSTTSTGVSFRVMKGVNARVGGGRSRPIKENVTQIHPGTLFLTNLRIVFNAGGKSFQIPFLKLISHDIRGGSIEFIVQNKSYFLRLNLNEAEIMSLGLLSSIRQYRDSYDSLKIQAMNEKSMNEVFI
;
A
#
# COMPACT_ATOMS: atom_id res chain seq x y z
N MET A 1 -42.14 28.32 -33.73
CA MET A 1 -40.69 28.62 -33.53
C MET A 1 -39.87 27.48 -32.91
N LYS A 2 -40.27 26.86 -31.77
CA LYS A 2 -39.45 25.82 -31.10
C LYS A 2 -39.20 24.55 -31.95
N ASN A 3 -40.18 24.08 -32.73
CA ASN A 3 -40.02 22.89 -33.59
C ASN A 3 -39.07 23.14 -34.77
N PHE A 4 -39.07 24.35 -35.33
CA PHE A 4 -38.17 24.73 -36.43
C PHE A 4 -36.69 24.76 -35.97
N LEU A 5 -36.44 25.31 -34.79
CA LEU A 5 -35.11 25.28 -34.15
C LEU A 5 -34.64 23.86 -33.81
N LEU A 6 -35.56 22.95 -33.50
CA LEU A 6 -35.24 21.53 -33.26
C LEU A 6 -34.81 20.83 -34.56
N ILE A 7 -35.55 21.05 -35.64
CA ILE A 7 -35.26 20.49 -36.97
C ILE A 7 -33.89 20.96 -37.48
N ILE A 8 -33.57 22.25 -37.34
CA ILE A 8 -32.26 22.79 -37.73
C ILE A 8 -31.12 22.14 -36.91
N LYS A 9 -31.32 21.91 -35.60
CA LYS A 9 -30.33 21.25 -34.76
C LYS A 9 -30.11 19.79 -35.16
N ILE A 10 -31.18 19.06 -35.51
CA ILE A 10 -31.10 17.68 -35.99
C ILE A 10 -30.36 17.62 -37.34
N LEU A 11 -30.71 18.51 -38.27
CA LEU A 11 -30.07 18.60 -39.58
C LEU A 11 -28.56 18.89 -39.43
N ARG A 12 -28.20 19.83 -38.54
CA ARG A 12 -26.80 20.18 -38.25
C ARG A 12 -26.01 19.00 -37.69
N TRP A 13 -26.65 18.15 -36.89
CA TRP A 13 -26.03 16.94 -36.33
C TRP A 13 -25.82 15.85 -37.38
N ILE A 14 -26.82 15.64 -38.26
CA ILE A 14 -26.73 14.69 -39.39
C ILE A 14 -25.56 15.06 -40.32
N PHE A 15 -25.45 16.34 -40.69
CA PHE A 15 -24.33 16.82 -41.49
C PHE A 15 -22.99 16.69 -40.76
N GLY A 16 -22.94 16.97 -39.46
CA GLY A 16 -21.73 16.78 -38.65
C GLY A 16 -21.23 15.34 -38.64
N VAL A 17 -22.12 14.36 -38.47
CA VAL A 17 -21.77 12.93 -38.51
C VAL A 17 -21.32 12.51 -39.90
N LEU A 18 -22.00 12.99 -40.95
CA LEU A 18 -21.63 12.72 -42.35
C LEU A 18 -20.20 13.22 -42.65
N PHE A 19 -19.87 14.43 -42.23
CA PHE A 19 -18.53 15.00 -42.42
C PHE A 19 -17.44 14.25 -41.64
N LEU A 20 -17.79 13.65 -40.49
CA LEU A 20 -16.88 12.83 -39.70
C LEU A 20 -16.53 11.55 -40.47
N PHE A 21 -17.52 10.87 -41.05
CA PHE A 21 -17.29 9.70 -41.92
C PHE A 21 -16.46 10.05 -43.16
N ILE A 22 -16.71 11.20 -43.79
CA ILE A 22 -15.92 11.66 -44.94
C ILE A 22 -14.47 11.93 -44.53
N SER A 23 -14.23 12.54 -43.37
CA SER A 23 -12.87 12.80 -42.88
C SER A 23 -12.08 11.52 -42.62
N LEU A 24 -12.75 10.46 -42.17
CA LEU A 24 -12.17 9.13 -41.96
C LEU A 24 -11.82 8.45 -43.29
N GLY A 25 -12.67 8.59 -44.31
CA GLY A 25 -12.39 8.11 -45.67
C GLY A 25 -11.18 8.80 -46.28
N LEU A 26 -11.08 10.13 -46.13
CA LEU A 26 -9.94 10.91 -46.64
C LEU A 26 -8.61 10.57 -45.96
N LEU A 27 -8.65 10.16 -44.69
CA LEU A 27 -7.48 9.65 -43.96
C LEU A 27 -6.96 8.33 -44.55
N ILE A 28 -7.86 7.46 -45.01
CA ILE A 28 -7.51 6.18 -45.64
C ILE A 28 -6.84 6.41 -47.01
N GLU A 29 -7.28 7.44 -47.74
CA GLU A 29 -6.70 7.85 -49.03
C GLU A 29 -5.42 8.71 -48.91
N GLN A 30 -4.85 8.84 -47.70
CA GLN A 30 -3.61 9.61 -47.41
C GLN A 30 -3.67 11.11 -47.75
N SER A 31 -4.87 11.67 -47.92
CA SER A 31 -5.08 13.10 -48.18
C SER A 31 -5.22 13.90 -46.87
N PHE A 32 -4.11 13.99 -46.13
CA PHE A 32 -4.09 14.54 -44.76
C PHE A 32 -4.59 15.98 -44.66
N THR A 33 -4.31 16.84 -45.64
CA THR A 33 -4.74 18.24 -45.65
C THR A 33 -6.27 18.38 -45.75
N ALA A 34 -6.89 17.60 -46.63
CA ALA A 34 -8.35 17.58 -46.79
C ALA A 34 -9.04 17.01 -45.55
N SER A 35 -8.49 15.95 -44.95
CA SER A 35 -9.05 15.38 -43.73
C SER A 35 -9.03 16.37 -42.56
N ILE A 36 -7.92 17.11 -42.37
CA ILE A 36 -7.81 18.13 -41.31
C ILE A 36 -8.87 19.23 -41.48
N VAL A 37 -9.05 19.74 -42.70
CA VAL A 37 -10.08 20.76 -42.98
C VAL A 37 -11.48 20.24 -42.66
N MET A 38 -11.76 18.98 -43.01
CA MET A 38 -13.05 18.36 -42.74
C MET A 38 -13.28 18.13 -41.24
N ILE A 39 -12.25 17.75 -40.49
CA ILE A 39 -12.31 17.63 -39.03
C ILE A 39 -12.62 19.00 -38.41
N VAL A 40 -11.95 20.07 -38.81
CA VAL A 40 -12.26 21.43 -38.32
C VAL A 40 -13.71 21.80 -38.61
N LEU A 41 -14.22 21.48 -39.81
CA LEU A 41 -15.61 21.74 -40.17
C LEU A 41 -16.61 20.93 -39.30
N THR A 42 -16.28 19.68 -38.96
CA THR A 42 -17.13 18.86 -38.05
C THR A 42 -17.25 19.46 -36.65
N THR A 43 -16.17 20.06 -36.13
CA THR A 43 -16.18 20.68 -34.79
C THR A 43 -17.08 21.90 -34.70
N PHE A 44 -17.33 22.60 -35.81
CA PHE A 44 -18.28 23.71 -35.86
C PHE A 44 -19.75 23.26 -35.95
N LEU A 45 -20.01 22.09 -36.54
CA LEU A 45 -21.36 21.58 -36.77
C LEU A 45 -21.89 20.79 -35.57
N ILE A 46 -21.03 20.00 -34.91
CA ILE A 46 -21.36 19.23 -33.72
C ILE A 46 -21.01 20.08 -32.49
N PRO A 47 -22.00 20.65 -31.76
CA PRO A 47 -21.68 21.30 -30.49
C PRO A 47 -21.10 20.26 -29.53
N LEU A 48 -19.96 20.56 -28.90
CA LEU A 48 -19.27 19.74 -27.89
C LEU A 48 -20.14 19.33 -26.68
N THR A 49 -21.37 19.85 -26.58
CA THR A 49 -22.38 19.46 -25.61
C THR A 49 -23.20 18.26 -26.10
N GLY A 50 -22.53 17.11 -26.28
CA GLY A 50 -23.18 15.82 -26.51
C GLY A 50 -24.13 15.39 -25.37
N ASP A 51 -23.96 15.96 -24.19
CA ASP A 51 -24.76 15.63 -23.00
C ASP A 51 -26.23 16.04 -23.09
N PHE A 52 -26.56 17.11 -23.82
CA PHE A 52 -27.91 17.68 -23.72
C PHE A 52 -28.98 16.85 -24.44
N ILE A 53 -28.60 16.10 -25.48
CA ILE A 53 -29.52 15.23 -26.22
C ILE A 53 -29.49 13.82 -25.62
N PHE A 54 -28.32 13.30 -25.23
CA PHE A 54 -28.20 11.97 -24.64
C PHE A 54 -28.91 11.88 -23.28
N GLN A 55 -28.76 12.87 -22.40
CA GLN A 55 -29.45 12.91 -21.11
C GLN A 55 -30.97 13.11 -21.25
N LYS A 56 -31.43 13.74 -22.33
CA LYS A 56 -32.85 14.00 -22.56
C LYS A 56 -33.55 12.83 -23.27
N ILE A 57 -32.86 12.11 -24.15
CA ILE A 57 -33.37 10.89 -24.78
C ILE A 57 -33.41 9.72 -23.78
N ILE A 58 -32.43 9.59 -22.88
CA ILE A 58 -32.45 8.57 -21.81
C ILE A 58 -33.58 8.82 -20.78
N LYS A 59 -34.03 10.08 -20.62
CA LYS A 59 -35.14 10.45 -19.73
C LYS A 59 -36.53 10.42 -20.39
N ILE A 60 -36.65 10.23 -21.70
CA ILE A 60 -37.96 10.09 -22.36
C ILE A 60 -38.36 8.62 -22.33
N ASP A 61 -39.09 8.26 -21.27
CA ASP A 61 -39.78 6.98 -21.16
C ASP A 61 -40.99 7.00 -22.10
N PHE A 62 -40.91 6.29 -23.23
CA PHE A 62 -41.97 6.25 -24.25
C PHE A 62 -43.29 5.60 -23.77
N ASP A 63 -43.30 4.98 -22.59
CA ASP A 63 -44.35 4.06 -22.16
C ASP A 63 -45.25 4.57 -21.02
N GLY A 64 -44.97 5.74 -20.43
CA GLY A 64 -45.78 6.31 -19.32
C GLY A 64 -45.70 5.56 -17.98
N THR A 65 -44.98 4.44 -17.93
CA THR A 65 -44.85 3.53 -16.78
C THR A 65 -44.26 4.18 -15.53
N ASN A 66 -43.42 5.22 -15.65
CA ASN A 66 -42.92 5.96 -14.49
C ASN A 66 -44.01 6.75 -13.75
N LYS A 67 -45.09 7.19 -14.41
CA LYS A 67 -46.20 7.89 -13.73
C LYS A 67 -46.94 6.99 -12.76
N ILE A 68 -47.01 5.68 -13.05
CA ILE A 68 -47.66 4.66 -12.21
C ILE A 68 -46.85 4.38 -10.93
N LEU A 69 -45.55 4.63 -10.95
CA LEU A 69 -44.62 4.32 -9.85
C LEU A 69 -44.29 5.52 -8.96
N GLN A 70 -44.57 6.75 -9.39
CA GLN A 70 -44.16 7.99 -8.71
C GLN A 70 -44.88 8.26 -7.38
N THR A 71 -46.06 7.67 -7.17
CA THR A 71 -46.88 7.88 -5.96
C THR A 71 -46.75 6.74 -4.95
N ILE A 72 -45.99 5.69 -5.25
CA ILE A 72 -45.81 4.55 -4.33
C ILE A 72 -44.75 4.93 -3.29
N ASN A 73 -45.16 4.95 -2.03
CA ASN A 73 -44.23 5.01 -0.91
C ASN A 73 -43.71 3.59 -0.60
N TYR A 74 -42.40 3.38 -0.72
CA TYR A 74 -41.78 2.06 -0.52
C TYR A 74 -41.36 1.78 0.94
N SER A 75 -41.53 2.76 1.86
CA SER A 75 -41.36 2.53 3.30
C SER A 75 -42.55 1.81 3.94
N ASP A 76 -43.76 2.06 3.43
CA ASP A 76 -45.01 1.51 3.97
C ASP A 76 -45.40 0.26 3.19
N LEU A 77 -44.77 -0.86 3.53
CA LEU A 77 -44.85 -2.10 2.74
C LEU A 77 -46.30 -2.61 2.55
N ASP A 78 -47.23 -2.32 3.47
CA ASP A 78 -48.65 -2.73 3.36
C ASP A 78 -49.41 -1.97 2.26
N ASN A 79 -49.00 -0.76 1.94
CA ASN A 79 -49.72 0.12 1.02
C ASN A 79 -49.27 0.00 -0.44
N ILE A 80 -48.25 -0.81 -0.71
CA ILE A 80 -47.58 -0.87 -2.02
C ILE A 80 -48.50 -1.48 -3.09
N LEU A 81 -49.07 -2.65 -2.81
CA LEU A 81 -50.01 -3.32 -3.73
C LEU A 81 -51.32 -2.54 -3.91
N PRO A 82 -51.99 -2.00 -2.87
CA PRO A 82 -53.23 -1.25 -3.04
C PRO A 82 -53.02 0.09 -3.77
N ILE A 83 -51.94 0.83 -3.51
CA ILE A 83 -51.63 2.06 -4.26
C ILE A 83 -51.31 1.73 -5.72
N TYR A 84 -50.59 0.64 -5.98
CA TYR A 84 -50.34 0.19 -7.34
C TYR A 84 -51.65 -0.15 -8.08
N GLN A 85 -52.56 -0.88 -7.45
CA GLN A 85 -53.87 -1.22 -8.01
C GLN A 85 -54.70 0.03 -8.32
N GLN A 86 -54.70 1.02 -7.43
CA GLN A 86 -55.38 2.30 -7.63
C GLN A 86 -54.75 3.11 -8.78
N ASN A 87 -53.43 3.11 -8.90
CA ASN A 87 -52.72 3.78 -9.99
C ASN A 87 -52.99 3.15 -11.36
N ILE A 88 -53.19 1.83 -11.42
CA ILE A 88 -53.62 1.15 -12.66
C ILE A 88 -55.05 1.54 -13.03
N GLN A 89 -55.98 1.56 -12.06
CA GLN A 89 -57.38 1.94 -12.31
C GLN A 89 -57.49 3.37 -12.86
N ASN A 90 -56.63 4.27 -12.37
CA ASN A 90 -56.56 5.66 -12.84
C ASN A 90 -55.83 5.82 -14.18
N HIS A 91 -55.17 4.78 -14.69
CA HIS A 91 -54.40 4.83 -15.93
C HIS A 91 -55.28 4.49 -17.14
N LYS A 92 -55.47 5.47 -18.05
CA LYS A 92 -56.40 5.37 -19.20
C LYS A 92 -56.03 4.35 -20.30
N LYS A 93 -54.87 3.68 -20.23
CA LYS A 93 -54.38 2.71 -21.24
C LYS A 93 -54.21 1.31 -20.64
N THR A 94 -54.63 0.29 -21.40
CA THR A 94 -54.41 -1.12 -21.08
C THR A 94 -52.93 -1.46 -21.07
N ILE A 95 -52.46 -2.08 -19.99
CA ILE A 95 -51.06 -2.46 -19.78
C ILE A 95 -50.85 -3.85 -20.39
N SER A 96 -49.80 -4.02 -21.19
CA SER A 96 -49.41 -5.33 -21.70
C SER A 96 -48.80 -6.21 -20.60
N ASP A 97 -48.97 -7.53 -20.66
CA ASP A 97 -48.39 -8.47 -19.70
C ASP A 97 -46.87 -8.30 -19.53
N LYS A 98 -46.17 -7.96 -20.61
CA LYS A 98 -44.72 -7.66 -20.58
C LYS A 98 -44.39 -6.40 -19.76
N GLN A 99 -45.25 -5.38 -19.84
CA GLN A 99 -45.11 -4.14 -19.06
C GLN A 99 -45.47 -4.37 -17.59
N LYS A 100 -46.47 -5.20 -17.30
CA LYS A 100 -46.85 -5.60 -15.94
C LYS A 100 -45.69 -6.31 -15.24
N ILE A 101 -45.01 -7.24 -15.91
CA ILE A 101 -43.80 -7.90 -15.38
C ILE A 101 -42.66 -6.90 -15.16
N LYS A 102 -42.42 -5.96 -16.09
CA LYS A 102 -41.37 -4.93 -15.95
C LYS A 102 -41.63 -4.01 -14.75
N LEU A 103 -42.88 -3.61 -14.54
CA LEU A 103 -43.31 -2.83 -13.38
C LEU A 103 -43.17 -3.64 -12.08
N GLY A 104 -43.61 -4.89 -12.08
CA GLY A 104 -43.47 -5.80 -10.94
C GLY A 104 -42.02 -5.99 -10.52
N ARG A 105 -41.09 -6.18 -11.46
CA ARG A 105 -39.64 -6.25 -11.18
C ARG A 105 -39.11 -4.98 -10.52
N LYS A 106 -39.56 -3.80 -10.98
CA LYS A 106 -39.12 -2.51 -10.42
C LYS A 106 -39.68 -2.28 -9.01
N ILE A 107 -40.93 -2.66 -8.78
CA ILE A 107 -41.55 -2.61 -7.44
C ILE A 107 -40.85 -3.58 -6.51
N TYR A 108 -40.60 -4.81 -6.97
CA TYR A 108 -39.84 -5.82 -6.21
C TYR A 108 -38.43 -5.34 -5.86
N TYR A 109 -37.70 -4.76 -6.82
CA TYR A 109 -36.36 -4.22 -6.58
C TYR A 109 -36.37 -3.08 -5.55
N ASN A 110 -37.32 -2.15 -5.66
CA ASN A 110 -37.41 -1.02 -4.74
C ASN A 110 -37.80 -1.44 -3.32
N THR A 111 -38.74 -2.39 -3.19
CA THR A 111 -39.12 -2.98 -1.90
C THR A 111 -38.01 -3.80 -1.28
N LEU A 112 -37.26 -4.55 -2.10
CA LEU A 112 -36.08 -5.26 -1.65
C LEU A 112 -35.03 -4.28 -1.11
N CYS A 113 -34.75 -3.19 -1.83
CA CYS A 113 -33.84 -2.15 -1.37
C CYS A 113 -34.23 -1.55 -0.01
N THR A 114 -35.53 -1.30 0.21
CA THR A 114 -36.00 -0.73 1.49
C THR A 114 -35.97 -1.76 2.61
N SER A 115 -36.39 -3.01 2.37
CA SER A 115 -36.33 -4.08 3.38
C SER A 115 -34.91 -4.42 3.84
N ILE A 116 -33.91 -4.19 2.99
CA ILE A 116 -32.51 -4.54 3.26
C ILE A 116 -31.71 -3.39 3.85
N SER A 117 -32.25 -2.16 3.90
CA SER A 117 -31.49 -0.98 4.35
C SER A 117 -30.90 -1.12 5.74
N ASP A 118 -31.62 -1.81 6.63
CA ASP A 118 -31.27 -1.93 8.04
C ASP A 118 -30.49 -3.21 8.34
N PHE A 119 -30.33 -4.06 7.31
CA PHE A 119 -29.69 -5.38 7.35
C PHE A 119 -30.34 -6.36 8.35
N ILE A 120 -31.60 -6.14 8.71
CA ILE A 120 -32.42 -7.04 9.52
C ILE A 120 -33.64 -7.34 8.68
N LEU A 121 -33.86 -8.62 8.37
CA LEU A 121 -35.03 -9.07 7.59
C LEU A 121 -36.06 -9.64 8.55
N ASN A 122 -37.25 -9.04 8.56
CA ASN A 122 -38.39 -9.55 9.33
C ASN A 122 -39.25 -10.49 8.48
N ASP A 123 -39.90 -11.48 9.12
CA ASP A 123 -40.80 -12.42 8.42
C ASP A 123 -41.93 -11.72 7.66
N ASN A 124 -42.42 -10.58 8.20
CA ASN A 124 -43.42 -9.75 7.54
C ASN A 124 -42.91 -9.15 6.22
N GLU A 125 -41.64 -8.78 6.13
CA GLU A 125 -41.04 -8.20 4.92
C GLU A 125 -40.85 -9.27 3.85
N ILE A 126 -40.43 -10.47 4.27
CA ILE A 126 -40.31 -11.64 3.39
C ILE A 126 -41.68 -12.03 2.83
N SER A 127 -42.72 -12.03 3.66
CA SER A 127 -44.10 -12.31 3.23
C SER A 127 -44.55 -11.31 2.15
N LYS A 128 -44.31 -10.01 2.35
CA LYS A 128 -44.71 -8.98 1.38
C LYS A 128 -43.95 -9.07 0.06
N LEU A 129 -42.67 -9.44 0.10
CA LEU A 129 -41.90 -9.73 -1.12
C LEU A 129 -42.46 -10.94 -1.87
N ASN A 130 -42.95 -11.95 -1.16
CA ASN A 130 -43.64 -13.10 -1.75
C ASN A 130 -45.00 -12.72 -2.33
N ASP A 131 -45.76 -11.85 -1.67
CA ASP A 131 -47.05 -11.35 -2.19
C ASP A 131 -46.85 -10.59 -3.51
N ILE A 132 -45.80 -9.78 -3.61
CA ILE A 132 -45.42 -9.09 -4.86
C ILE A 132 -45.03 -10.12 -5.94
N LYS A 133 -44.26 -11.16 -5.60
CA LYS A 133 -43.90 -12.23 -6.53
C LYS A 133 -45.15 -12.91 -7.11
N ILE A 134 -46.10 -13.27 -6.26
CA ILE A 134 -47.34 -13.96 -6.65
C ILE A 134 -48.22 -13.03 -7.48
N TYR A 135 -48.41 -11.78 -7.05
CA TYR A 135 -49.29 -10.83 -7.75
C TYR A 135 -48.83 -10.49 -9.17
N PHE A 136 -47.52 -10.40 -9.39
CA PHE A 136 -46.93 -10.08 -10.70
C PHE A 136 -46.53 -11.31 -11.53
N ASN A 137 -46.73 -12.53 -11.01
CA ASN A 137 -46.27 -13.78 -11.63
C ASN A 137 -44.79 -13.72 -12.05
N LEU A 138 -43.92 -13.21 -11.17
CA LEU A 138 -42.49 -13.09 -11.45
C LEU A 138 -41.83 -14.47 -11.43
N SER A 139 -40.98 -14.76 -12.42
CA SER A 139 -40.21 -16.01 -12.43
C SER A 139 -39.04 -15.96 -11.45
N ASP A 140 -38.62 -17.12 -10.95
CA ASP A 140 -37.47 -17.22 -10.03
C ASP A 140 -36.18 -16.66 -10.64
N GLN A 141 -35.99 -16.85 -11.95
CA GLN A 141 -34.86 -16.26 -12.68
C GLN A 141 -34.89 -14.73 -12.68
N GLN A 142 -36.06 -14.11 -12.82
CA GLN A 142 -36.18 -12.65 -12.80
C GLN A 142 -35.88 -12.10 -11.40
N ILE A 143 -36.33 -12.79 -10.35
CA ILE A 143 -36.06 -12.43 -8.96
C ILE A 143 -34.57 -12.58 -8.65
N PHE A 144 -33.95 -13.68 -9.07
CA PHE A 144 -32.51 -13.88 -8.91
C PHE A 144 -31.70 -12.74 -9.54
N LEU A 145 -32.06 -12.30 -10.75
CA LEU A 145 -31.39 -11.17 -11.41
C LEU A 145 -31.52 -9.86 -10.62
N GLU A 146 -32.69 -9.58 -10.03
CA GLU A 146 -32.86 -8.38 -9.20
C GLU A 146 -32.15 -8.48 -7.85
N LYS A 147 -32.15 -9.66 -7.20
CA LYS A 147 -31.40 -9.91 -5.97
C LYS A 147 -29.89 -9.77 -6.20
N ASN A 148 -29.38 -10.40 -7.26
CA ASN A 148 -27.95 -10.39 -7.59
C ASN A 148 -27.41 -8.96 -7.81
N ARG A 149 -28.21 -8.08 -8.44
CA ARG A 149 -27.84 -6.66 -8.65
C ARG A 149 -27.49 -5.89 -7.37
N ILE A 150 -28.13 -6.21 -6.25
CA ILE A 150 -27.93 -5.53 -4.97
C ILE A 150 -26.99 -6.34 -4.07
N SER A 151 -26.95 -7.66 -4.25
CA SER A 151 -26.29 -8.63 -3.37
C SER A 151 -24.87 -8.23 -2.96
N GLU A 152 -23.99 -7.96 -3.91
CA GLU A 152 -22.59 -7.60 -3.63
C GLU A 152 -22.48 -6.34 -2.76
N ARG A 153 -23.24 -5.29 -3.07
CA ARG A 153 -23.23 -4.03 -2.33
C ARG A 153 -23.77 -4.21 -0.92
N THR A 154 -24.88 -4.94 -0.77
CA THR A 154 -25.49 -5.20 0.54
C THR A 154 -24.59 -6.06 1.41
N VAL A 155 -24.08 -7.18 0.89
CA VAL A 155 -23.22 -8.09 1.64
C VAL A 155 -21.96 -7.34 2.09
N LYS A 156 -21.34 -6.56 1.19
CA LYS A 156 -20.22 -5.70 1.55
C LYS A 156 -20.57 -4.71 2.66
N GLY A 157 -21.68 -3.99 2.52
CA GLY A 157 -22.12 -3.00 3.52
C GLY A 157 -22.45 -3.61 4.88
N LEU A 158 -23.05 -4.81 4.90
CA LEU A 158 -23.29 -5.57 6.12
C LEU A 158 -21.98 -5.97 6.78
N ILE A 159 -21.05 -6.53 6.01
CA ILE A 159 -19.73 -6.94 6.52
C ILE A 159 -18.98 -5.72 7.07
N ASP A 160 -18.99 -4.59 6.37
CA ASP A 160 -18.39 -3.34 6.84
C ASP A 160 -19.02 -2.87 8.17
N LYS A 161 -20.34 -3.03 8.34
CA LYS A 161 -21.05 -2.72 9.60
C LYS A 161 -20.67 -3.68 10.73
N CYS A 162 -20.59 -4.98 10.45
CA CYS A 162 -20.21 -6.00 11.45
C CYS A 162 -18.76 -5.83 11.91
N TYR A 163 -17.87 -5.30 11.07
CA TYR A 163 -16.48 -5.04 11.46
C TYR A 163 -16.25 -3.63 12.03
N ALA A 164 -17.30 -2.84 12.28
CA ALA A 164 -17.17 -1.47 12.79
C ALA A 164 -16.49 -1.41 14.18
N ASP A 165 -16.74 -2.40 15.02
CA ASP A 165 -16.14 -2.56 16.35
C ASP A 165 -14.84 -3.39 16.34
N GLN A 166 -14.38 -3.81 15.16
CA GLN A 166 -13.19 -4.63 14.93
C GLN A 166 -13.27 -6.05 15.53
N THR A 167 -14.46 -6.53 15.88
CA THR A 167 -14.68 -7.87 16.44
C THR A 167 -15.82 -8.58 15.72
N LEU A 168 -15.55 -9.72 15.09
CA LEU A 168 -16.61 -10.49 14.44
C LEU A 168 -17.18 -11.55 15.38
N THR A 169 -18.36 -11.27 15.92
CA THR A 169 -19.08 -12.23 16.77
C THR A 169 -19.63 -13.42 15.96
N ASP A 170 -20.00 -14.50 16.64
CA ASP A 170 -20.64 -15.66 15.98
C ASP A 170 -22.03 -15.31 15.44
N SER A 171 -22.77 -14.46 16.17
CA SER A 171 -24.09 -13.97 15.74
C SER A 171 -24.01 -13.17 14.44
N GLU A 172 -23.04 -12.27 14.30
CA GLU A 172 -22.85 -11.49 13.07
C GLU A 172 -22.44 -12.36 11.89
N ASN A 173 -21.59 -13.37 12.11
CA ASN A 173 -21.22 -14.32 11.06
C ASN A 173 -22.43 -15.17 10.61
N GLN A 174 -23.33 -15.52 11.53
CA GLN A 174 -24.60 -16.15 11.20
C GLN A 174 -25.52 -15.20 10.41
N GLN A 175 -25.60 -13.91 10.78
CA GLN A 175 -26.36 -12.90 10.05
C GLN A 175 -25.85 -12.70 8.61
N ILE A 176 -24.53 -12.62 8.42
CA ILE A 176 -23.90 -12.53 7.09
C ILE A 176 -24.28 -13.75 6.25
N THR A 177 -24.19 -14.95 6.83
CA THR A 177 -24.55 -16.20 6.15
C THR A 177 -26.04 -16.20 5.77
N TYR A 178 -26.92 -15.83 6.71
CA TYR A 178 -28.36 -15.75 6.49
C TYR A 178 -28.71 -14.79 5.34
N ILE A 179 -28.16 -13.57 5.35
CA ILE A 179 -28.43 -12.58 4.30
C ILE A 179 -27.85 -13.01 2.94
N SER A 180 -26.65 -13.59 2.91
CA SER A 180 -26.08 -14.13 1.68
C SER A 180 -26.95 -15.24 1.09
N THR A 181 -27.44 -16.18 1.91
CA THR A 181 -28.35 -17.23 1.45
C THR A 181 -29.69 -16.69 0.96
N PHE A 182 -30.27 -15.71 1.65
CA PHE A 182 -31.52 -15.05 1.25
C PHE A 182 -31.41 -14.36 -0.12
N LEU A 183 -30.27 -13.70 -0.35
CA LEU A 183 -29.96 -13.04 -1.62
C LEU A 183 -29.51 -14.01 -2.72
N GLN A 184 -29.32 -15.29 -2.39
CA GLN A 184 -28.77 -16.32 -3.29
C GLN A 184 -27.37 -15.94 -3.81
N PHE A 185 -26.60 -15.23 -2.98
CA PHE A 185 -25.24 -14.84 -3.29
C PHE A 185 -24.27 -16.00 -2.95
N PRO A 186 -23.28 -16.34 -3.80
CA PRO A 186 -22.37 -17.44 -3.53
C PRO A 186 -21.61 -17.27 -2.21
N LEU A 187 -21.62 -18.32 -1.38
CA LEU A 187 -20.93 -18.30 -0.08
C LEU A 187 -19.40 -18.13 -0.27
N ASP A 188 -18.83 -18.78 -1.28
CA ASP A 188 -17.41 -18.64 -1.63
C ASP A 188 -17.02 -17.16 -1.89
N GLN A 189 -17.85 -16.43 -2.63
CA GLN A 189 -17.63 -15.02 -2.91
C GLN A 189 -17.82 -14.16 -1.65
N THR A 190 -18.76 -14.53 -0.78
CA THR A 190 -18.96 -13.87 0.53
C THR A 190 -17.70 -13.99 1.37
N GLU A 191 -17.09 -15.17 1.42
CA GLU A 191 -15.85 -15.40 2.19
C GLU A 191 -14.66 -14.61 1.63
N ILE A 192 -14.52 -14.54 0.30
CA ILE A 192 -13.49 -13.71 -0.36
C ILE A 192 -13.65 -12.24 0.02
N ILE A 193 -14.88 -11.71 -0.03
CA ILE A 193 -15.18 -10.31 0.34
C ILE A 193 -14.89 -10.09 1.83
N LYS A 194 -15.34 -10.99 2.70
CA LYS A 194 -15.09 -10.96 4.14
C LYS A 194 -13.59 -10.91 4.45
N ASN A 195 -12.82 -11.83 3.87
CA ASN A 195 -11.37 -11.90 4.06
C ASN A 195 -10.66 -10.63 3.55
N LYS A 196 -11.11 -10.07 2.43
CA LYS A 196 -10.56 -8.82 1.88
C LYS A 196 -10.79 -7.62 2.81
N ILE A 197 -12.00 -7.49 3.37
CA ILE A 197 -12.35 -6.40 4.30
C ILE A 197 -11.58 -6.57 5.62
N ALA A 198 -11.60 -7.77 6.21
CA ALA A 198 -10.86 -8.09 7.43
C ALA A 198 -9.37 -7.78 7.27
N PHE A 199 -8.78 -8.15 6.13
CA PHE A 199 -7.37 -7.86 5.84
C PHE A 199 -7.10 -6.36 5.67
N SER A 200 -8.01 -5.60 5.05
CA SER A 200 -7.88 -4.14 4.94
C SER A 200 -7.85 -3.49 6.32
N ILE A 201 -8.72 -3.91 7.23
CA ILE A 201 -8.78 -3.41 8.61
C ILE A 201 -7.52 -3.80 9.37
N PHE A 202 -7.11 -5.07 9.27
CA PHE A 202 -5.88 -5.55 9.90
C PHE A 202 -4.64 -4.76 9.46
N ASN A 203 -4.48 -4.49 8.15
CA ASN A 203 -3.35 -3.69 7.67
C ASN A 203 -3.33 -2.28 8.23
N LYS A 204 -4.50 -1.63 8.34
CA LYS A 204 -4.61 -0.30 8.93
C LYS A 204 -4.14 -0.31 10.39
N ILE A 205 -4.59 -1.29 11.18
CA ILE A 205 -4.20 -1.42 12.60
C ILE A 205 -2.71 -1.76 12.72
N LEU A 206 -2.20 -2.64 11.85
CA LEU A 206 -0.80 -3.01 11.81
C LEU A 206 0.09 -1.80 11.53
N GLU A 207 -0.27 -0.98 10.54
CA GLU A 207 0.47 0.24 10.18
C GLU A 207 0.44 1.29 11.32
N GLU A 208 -0.68 1.42 12.02
CA GLU A 208 -0.77 2.27 13.21
C GLU A 208 0.14 1.78 14.34
N LYS A 209 0.12 0.48 14.63
CA LYS A 209 0.91 -0.13 15.72
C LYS A 209 2.42 -0.11 15.47
N ILE A 210 2.86 -0.05 14.22
CA ILE A 210 4.29 -0.05 13.81
C ILE A 210 4.75 1.35 13.35
N SER A 211 3.96 2.38 13.61
CA SER A 211 4.33 3.77 13.29
C SER A 211 5.67 4.21 13.88
N ASP A 212 6.06 3.66 15.04
CA ASP A 212 7.33 3.90 15.72
C ASP A 212 8.49 3.00 15.24
N ASN A 213 8.28 2.15 14.23
CA ASN A 213 9.22 1.12 13.77
C ASN A 213 9.70 0.18 14.91
N ARG A 214 8.90 -0.02 15.97
CA ARG A 214 9.23 -0.92 17.09
C ARG A 214 8.10 -1.92 17.34
N LEU A 215 8.43 -3.20 17.28
CA LEU A 215 7.47 -4.28 17.56
C LEU A 215 7.79 -4.93 18.91
N SER A 216 7.05 -4.54 19.95
CA SER A 216 7.17 -5.12 21.28
C SER A 216 6.36 -6.43 21.41
N PRO A 217 6.70 -7.31 22.38
CA PRO A 217 5.96 -8.55 22.63
C PRO A 217 4.48 -8.31 22.97
N VAL A 218 4.18 -7.20 23.65
CA VAL A 218 2.80 -6.79 23.94
C VAL A 218 2.05 -6.50 22.64
N LYS A 219 2.64 -5.71 21.73
CA LYS A 219 2.06 -5.44 20.41
C LYS A 219 1.87 -6.73 19.59
N GLU A 220 2.80 -7.70 19.68
CA GLU A 220 2.63 -9.00 19.01
C GLU A 220 1.40 -9.76 19.53
N THR A 221 1.18 -9.73 20.85
CA THR A 221 0.01 -10.37 21.46
C THR A 221 -1.28 -9.69 21.05
N GLU A 222 -1.31 -8.35 21.05
CA GLU A 222 -2.45 -7.57 20.56
C GLU A 222 -2.75 -7.88 19.08
N LEU A 223 -1.73 -7.92 18.22
CA LEU A 223 -1.91 -8.27 16.81
C LEU A 223 -2.51 -9.67 16.65
N LYS A 224 -2.06 -10.62 17.47
CA LYS A 224 -2.60 -11.98 17.46
C LYS A 224 -4.02 -12.08 18.04
N GLN A 225 -4.38 -11.23 18.99
CA GLN A 225 -5.77 -11.09 19.44
C GLN A 225 -6.64 -10.50 18.34
N ILE A 226 -6.15 -9.48 17.62
CA ILE A 226 -6.88 -8.89 16.49
C ILE A 226 -7.11 -9.91 15.38
N THR A 227 -6.13 -10.76 15.04
CA THR A 227 -6.34 -11.80 14.02
C THR A 227 -7.37 -12.84 14.46
N ARG A 228 -7.42 -13.18 15.75
CA ARG A 228 -8.47 -14.04 16.33
C ARG A 228 -9.84 -13.38 16.26
N ASN A 229 -9.94 -12.12 16.67
CA ASN A 229 -11.20 -11.35 16.67
C ASN A 229 -11.78 -11.17 15.26
N LEU A 230 -10.91 -10.98 14.26
CA LEU A 230 -11.30 -10.86 12.86
C LEU A 230 -11.55 -12.22 12.19
N LYS A 231 -11.30 -13.34 12.89
CA LYS A 231 -11.39 -14.72 12.39
C LYS A 231 -10.60 -14.95 11.10
N ILE A 232 -9.39 -14.40 11.04
CA ILE A 232 -8.48 -14.59 9.90
C ILE A 232 -7.74 -15.91 10.11
N ASP A 233 -7.87 -16.86 9.19
CA ASP A 233 -7.16 -18.14 9.26
C ASP A 233 -5.64 -17.95 9.32
N ASN A 234 -5.00 -18.49 10.35
CA ASN A 234 -3.55 -18.36 10.57
C ASN A 234 -2.69 -18.84 9.39
N GLN A 235 -3.19 -19.80 8.61
CA GLN A 235 -2.52 -20.31 7.41
C GLN A 235 -2.52 -19.29 6.27
N ASN A 236 -3.57 -18.47 6.19
CA ASN A 236 -3.76 -17.49 5.13
C ASN A 236 -3.04 -16.17 5.42
N ILE A 237 -2.73 -15.86 6.69
CA ILE A 237 -2.02 -14.62 7.08
C ILE A 237 -0.73 -14.43 6.27
N LYS A 238 0.08 -15.49 6.11
CA LYS A 238 1.34 -15.44 5.35
C LYS A 238 1.14 -15.24 3.85
N ASN A 239 0.02 -15.72 3.30
CA ASN A 239 -0.31 -15.53 1.89
C ASN A 239 -0.78 -14.11 1.61
N PHE A 240 -1.38 -13.44 2.60
CA PHE A 240 -1.89 -12.08 2.46
C PHE A 240 -0.86 -11.00 2.81
N ILE A 241 0.04 -11.24 3.77
CA ILE A 241 1.11 -10.29 4.09
C ILE A 241 2.26 -10.43 3.09
N SER A 242 2.58 -9.34 2.40
CA SER A 242 3.71 -9.32 1.46
C SER A 242 5.05 -9.60 2.16
N GLU A 243 5.97 -10.27 1.47
CA GLU A 243 7.30 -10.57 2.01
C GLU A 243 8.04 -9.32 2.51
N ARG A 244 7.82 -8.17 1.84
CA ARG A 244 8.38 -6.88 2.26
C ARG A 244 7.85 -6.44 3.63
N LYS A 245 6.56 -6.61 3.89
CA LYS A 245 5.95 -6.30 5.19
C LYS A 245 6.48 -7.23 6.29
N ILE A 246 6.64 -8.52 5.98
CA ILE A 246 7.26 -9.48 6.92
C ILE A 246 8.69 -9.06 7.28
N LYS A 247 9.51 -8.68 6.29
CA LYS A 247 10.86 -8.16 6.54
C LYS A 247 10.85 -6.90 7.40
N ASN A 248 9.92 -5.97 7.15
CA ASN A 248 9.77 -4.77 7.97
C ASN A 248 9.36 -5.09 9.41
N LEU A 249 8.46 -6.05 9.61
CA LEU A 249 8.03 -6.53 10.93
C LEU A 249 9.19 -7.18 11.70
N GLN A 250 9.95 -8.06 11.03
CA GLN A 250 11.15 -8.67 11.59
C GLN A 250 12.20 -7.61 11.94
N HIS A 251 12.38 -6.59 11.09
CA HIS A 251 13.28 -5.47 11.36
C HIS A 251 12.81 -4.68 12.60
N ALA A 252 11.54 -4.29 12.67
CA ALA A 252 10.98 -3.58 13.83
C ALA A 252 11.09 -4.39 15.14
N LYS A 253 10.94 -5.72 15.06
CA LYS A 253 11.16 -6.63 16.19
C LYS A 253 12.63 -6.69 16.59
N LEU A 254 13.55 -6.75 15.63
CA LEU A 254 14.98 -6.71 15.88
C LEU A 254 15.38 -5.41 16.58
N LEU A 255 14.90 -4.25 16.09
CA LEU A 255 15.20 -2.95 16.71
C LEU A 255 14.68 -2.88 18.15
N TRP A 256 13.45 -3.34 18.41
CA TRP A 256 12.91 -3.39 19.77
C TRP A 256 13.75 -4.30 20.69
N ASN A 257 14.13 -5.49 20.21
CA ASN A 257 15.00 -6.39 20.96
C ASN A 257 16.34 -5.73 21.30
N LEU A 258 16.97 -5.05 20.34
CA LEU A 258 18.25 -4.37 20.53
C LEU A 258 18.14 -3.22 21.53
N ASP A 259 17.07 -2.40 21.48
CA ASP A 259 16.85 -1.32 22.45
C ASP A 259 16.82 -1.84 23.90
N HIS A 260 16.16 -2.98 24.10
CA HIS A 260 16.03 -3.61 25.41
C HIS A 260 17.19 -4.55 25.74
N GLY A 261 18.22 -4.61 24.87
CA GLY A 261 19.41 -5.41 25.10
C GLY A 261 19.20 -6.92 25.01
N ILE A 262 18.19 -7.34 24.27
CA ILE A 262 17.99 -8.72 23.85
C ILE A 262 18.71 -8.88 22.52
N PHE A 263 19.81 -9.62 22.52
CA PHE A 263 20.63 -9.83 21.34
C PHE A 263 20.39 -11.20 20.70
N PRO A 264 20.34 -11.30 19.36
CA PRO A 264 20.48 -12.58 18.70
C PRO A 264 21.92 -13.09 18.90
N VAL A 265 22.09 -14.40 19.05
CA VAL A 265 23.42 -15.01 19.13
C VAL A 265 23.83 -15.46 17.74
N VAL A 266 24.93 -14.91 17.23
CA VAL A 266 25.53 -15.35 15.97
C VAL A 266 26.45 -16.53 16.26
N TYR A 267 26.05 -17.73 15.82
CA TYR A 267 26.87 -18.93 15.96
C TYR A 267 28.02 -18.93 14.95
N ASN A 268 29.21 -19.33 15.41
CA ASN A 268 30.42 -19.51 14.62
C ASN A 268 30.78 -18.29 13.72
N PRO A 269 30.91 -17.07 14.28
CA PRO A 269 31.34 -15.94 13.49
C PRO A 269 32.79 -16.12 13.01
N PRO A 270 33.19 -15.55 11.86
CA PRO A 270 34.54 -15.65 11.32
C PRO A 270 35.54 -14.73 12.06
N ILE A 271 35.47 -14.74 13.40
CA ILE A 271 36.37 -14.06 14.34
C ILE A 271 36.67 -14.98 15.53
N ASN A 272 37.86 -14.86 16.10
CA ASN A 272 38.21 -15.62 17.30
C ASN A 272 37.58 -14.98 18.55
N LEU A 273 36.64 -15.69 19.16
CA LEU A 273 35.96 -15.29 20.39
C LEU A 273 36.75 -15.76 21.62
N SER A 274 36.81 -14.90 22.64
CA SER A 274 37.37 -15.21 23.95
C SER A 274 36.42 -16.11 24.76
N LYS A 275 36.89 -16.72 25.85
CA LYS A 275 36.04 -17.55 26.72
C LYS A 275 34.89 -16.71 27.29
N GLY A 276 33.64 -17.12 27.01
CA GLY A 276 32.44 -16.38 27.44
C GLY A 276 32.11 -15.13 26.59
N GLU A 277 32.87 -14.88 25.52
CA GLU A 277 32.55 -13.83 24.55
C GLU A 277 31.46 -14.33 23.59
N GLN A 278 30.41 -13.54 23.40
CA GLN A 278 29.31 -13.83 22.48
C GLN A 278 29.23 -12.75 21.41
N CYS A 279 29.08 -13.18 20.15
CA CYS A 279 28.84 -12.29 19.04
C CYS A 279 27.35 -12.02 18.89
N TYR A 280 26.99 -10.74 18.87
CA TYR A 280 25.61 -10.28 18.78
C TYR A 280 25.21 -9.89 17.37
N LEU A 281 26.09 -9.20 16.64
CA LEU A 281 25.77 -8.68 15.30
C LEU A 281 26.96 -8.85 14.36
N ASN A 282 26.68 -9.08 13.08
CA ASN A 282 27.62 -9.07 11.97
C ASN A 282 27.04 -8.25 10.82
N ILE A 283 27.71 -7.16 10.45
CA ILE A 283 27.17 -6.17 9.51
C ILE A 283 28.25 -5.84 8.48
N HIS A 284 27.84 -5.64 7.22
CA HIS A 284 28.77 -5.18 6.20
C HIS A 284 29.15 -3.71 6.41
N ALA A 285 30.45 -3.40 6.37
CA ALA A 285 30.91 -2.03 6.56
C ALA A 285 32.15 -1.74 5.71
N ASN A 286 32.26 -0.48 5.29
CA ASN A 286 33.37 0.01 4.49
C ASN A 286 34.21 0.97 5.35
N LEU A 287 35.43 0.58 5.71
CA LEU A 287 36.36 1.45 6.41
C LEU A 287 36.91 2.49 5.43
N VAL A 288 36.73 3.77 5.74
CA VAL A 288 37.19 4.88 4.92
C VAL A 288 38.38 5.53 5.61
N GLU A 289 39.50 5.62 4.89
CA GLU A 289 40.70 6.29 5.36
C GLU A 289 41.13 7.35 4.36
N ASN A 290 41.43 8.56 4.85
CA ASN A 290 42.06 9.58 4.04
C ASN A 290 43.57 9.46 4.18
N LYS A 291 44.25 9.06 3.11
CA LYS A 291 45.71 8.93 3.07
C LYS A 291 46.30 10.02 2.18
N ILE A 292 47.27 10.75 2.71
CA ILE A 292 48.11 11.63 1.89
C ILE A 292 49.08 10.75 1.10
N VAL A 293 48.95 10.74 -0.22
CA VAL A 293 49.84 9.99 -1.11
C VAL A 293 50.74 10.96 -1.87
N HIS A 294 52.01 10.57 -2.02
CA HIS A 294 52.97 11.28 -2.85
C HIS A 294 52.80 10.84 -4.30
N ARG A 295 52.20 11.70 -5.13
CA ARG A 295 51.94 11.38 -6.55
C ARG A 295 53.11 11.73 -7.47
N GLY A 296 54.02 12.57 -7.00
CA GLY A 296 55.21 12.95 -7.76
C GLY A 296 56.02 14.04 -7.06
N TYR A 297 57.02 14.54 -7.78
CA TYR A 297 57.86 15.64 -7.34
C TYR A 297 57.70 16.82 -8.29
N SER A 298 57.40 17.99 -7.75
CA SER A 298 57.55 19.25 -8.46
C SER A 298 59.03 19.62 -8.44
N THR A 299 59.65 19.63 -9.62
CA THR A 299 61.03 20.07 -9.80
C THR A 299 61.04 21.48 -10.38
N THR A 300 61.54 22.46 -9.64
CA THR A 300 61.88 23.77 -10.19
C THR A 300 63.40 23.81 -10.38
N SER A 301 63.84 23.87 -11.63
CA SER A 301 65.26 24.05 -11.96
C SER A 301 65.48 25.48 -12.45
N THR A 302 66.17 26.30 -11.68
CA THR A 302 66.75 27.56 -12.16
C THR A 302 68.22 27.29 -12.44
N GLY A 303 68.59 27.29 -13.71
CA GLY A 303 69.98 27.09 -14.14
C GLY A 303 70.29 27.97 -15.32
N VAL A 304 71.39 28.72 -15.21
CA VAL A 304 71.93 29.54 -16.29
C VAL A 304 73.07 28.76 -16.91
N SER A 305 73.04 28.59 -18.23
CA SER A 305 74.13 27.95 -18.99
C SER A 305 75.00 29.03 -19.61
N PHE A 306 76.30 29.00 -19.34
CA PHE A 306 77.27 29.87 -20.00
C PHE A 306 78.35 29.05 -20.68
N ARG A 307 78.83 29.55 -21.83
CA ARG A 307 79.78 28.85 -22.68
C ARG A 307 81.20 29.08 -22.16
N VAL A 308 81.93 28.00 -21.93
CA VAL A 308 83.31 28.07 -21.43
C VAL A 308 84.30 27.93 -22.60
N MET A 309 83.98 27.10 -23.61
CA MET A 309 84.74 27.00 -24.86
C MET A 309 83.88 26.49 -26.03
N LYS A 310 84.42 26.50 -27.26
CA LYS A 310 83.72 25.94 -28.43
C LYS A 310 83.47 24.44 -28.22
N GLY A 311 82.20 24.09 -28.04
CA GLY A 311 81.73 22.73 -27.83
C GLY A 311 81.45 22.37 -26.37
N VAL A 312 81.76 23.24 -25.40
CA VAL A 312 81.53 22.97 -23.97
C VAL A 312 80.83 24.13 -23.27
N ASN A 313 79.68 23.81 -22.67
CA ASN A 313 78.89 24.71 -21.84
C ASN A 313 78.93 24.24 -20.38
N ALA A 314 79.16 25.15 -19.44
CA ALA A 314 78.99 24.87 -18.03
C ALA A 314 77.59 25.32 -17.59
N ARG A 315 76.92 24.48 -16.79
CA ARG A 315 75.59 24.77 -16.24
C ARG A 315 75.70 24.87 -14.74
N VAL A 316 75.39 26.05 -14.20
CA VAL A 316 75.29 26.26 -12.75
C VAL A 316 73.81 26.47 -12.43
N GLY A 317 73.26 25.59 -11.59
CA GLY A 317 71.87 25.66 -11.17
C GLY A 317 71.62 24.77 -9.95
N GLY A 318 70.79 25.26 -9.04
CA GLY A 318 70.29 24.49 -7.90
C GLY A 318 68.92 23.91 -8.23
N GLY A 319 68.75 22.59 -8.07
CA GLY A 319 67.45 21.94 -8.16
C GLY A 319 66.84 21.75 -6.77
N ARG A 320 65.62 22.22 -6.53
CA ARG A 320 64.86 21.90 -5.32
C ARG A 320 63.64 21.06 -5.71
N SER A 321 63.60 19.83 -5.21
CA SER A 321 62.49 18.90 -5.42
C SER A 321 61.52 18.99 -4.26
N ARG A 322 60.23 19.24 -4.52
CA ARG A 322 59.17 19.22 -3.49
C ARG A 322 58.15 18.12 -3.81
N PRO A 323 57.85 17.22 -2.86
CA PRO A 323 56.84 16.19 -3.09
C PRO A 323 55.45 16.82 -3.17
N ILE A 324 54.71 16.49 -4.22
CA ILE A 324 53.29 16.87 -4.37
C ILE A 324 52.46 15.86 -3.58
N LYS A 325 51.75 16.35 -2.56
CA LYS A 325 50.91 15.58 -1.65
C LYS A 325 49.45 15.70 -2.11
N GLU A 326 48.79 14.58 -2.37
CA GLU A 326 47.36 14.52 -2.71
C GLU A 326 46.62 13.69 -1.66
N ASN A 327 45.42 14.11 -1.26
CA ASN A 327 44.58 13.35 -0.34
C ASN A 327 43.80 12.31 -1.14
N VAL A 328 44.11 11.03 -0.92
CA VAL A 328 43.42 9.90 -1.54
C VAL A 328 42.59 9.19 -0.48
N THR A 329 41.29 9.08 -0.73
CA THR A 329 40.37 8.30 0.10
C THR A 329 40.44 6.83 -0.29
N GLN A 330 40.88 5.97 0.62
CA GLN A 330 40.90 4.51 0.46
C GLN A 330 39.69 3.90 1.17
N ILE A 331 39.03 2.97 0.49
CA ILE A 331 37.87 2.25 1.02
C ILE A 331 38.25 0.77 1.17
N HIS A 332 38.08 0.24 2.37
CA HIS A 332 38.34 -1.17 2.69
C HIS A 332 37.01 -1.85 3.05
N PRO A 333 36.43 -2.66 2.14
CA PRO A 333 35.20 -3.38 2.42
C PRO A 333 35.46 -4.55 3.38
N GLY A 334 34.63 -4.69 4.39
CA GLY A 334 34.78 -5.73 5.41
C GLY A 334 33.49 -6.01 6.18
N THR A 335 33.63 -6.76 7.26
CA THR A 335 32.53 -7.08 8.17
C THR A 335 32.83 -6.50 9.56
N LEU A 336 31.87 -5.78 10.11
CA LEU A 336 31.87 -5.26 11.46
C LEU A 336 31.10 -6.22 12.38
N PHE A 337 31.74 -6.64 13.45
CA PHE A 337 31.20 -7.51 14.47
C PHE A 337 31.03 -6.74 15.78
N LEU A 338 29.89 -6.93 16.42
CA LEU A 338 29.63 -6.46 17.78
C LEU A 338 29.56 -7.66 18.70
N THR A 339 30.38 -7.66 19.75
CA THR A 339 30.34 -8.67 20.81
C THR A 339 29.94 -8.06 22.15
N ASN A 340 29.80 -8.88 23.17
CA ASN A 340 29.56 -8.42 24.55
C ASN A 340 30.77 -7.71 25.20
N LEU A 341 31.95 -7.73 24.57
CA LEU A 341 33.18 -7.16 25.14
C LEU A 341 33.83 -6.09 24.25
N ARG A 342 33.66 -6.19 22.92
CA ARG A 342 34.41 -5.38 21.96
C ARG A 342 33.70 -5.25 20.61
N ILE A 343 34.20 -4.31 19.82
CA ILE A 343 33.86 -4.13 18.41
C ILE A 343 35.04 -4.66 17.59
N VAL A 344 34.78 -5.45 16.56
CA VAL A 344 35.82 -6.01 15.68
C VAL A 344 35.47 -5.71 14.23
N PHE A 345 36.39 -5.11 13.48
CA PHE A 345 36.26 -4.94 12.04
C PHE A 345 37.26 -5.84 11.33
N ASN A 346 36.77 -6.64 10.38
CA ASN A 346 37.60 -7.55 9.59
C ASN A 346 37.43 -7.28 8.08
N ALA A 347 38.49 -6.79 7.43
CA ALA A 347 38.55 -6.60 5.98
C ALA A 347 39.72 -7.33 5.31
N GLY A 348 40.32 -8.32 5.98
CA GLY A 348 41.48 -9.09 5.51
C GLY A 348 42.78 -8.28 5.50
N GLY A 349 42.86 -7.23 4.68
CA GLY A 349 44.04 -6.37 4.55
C GLY A 349 44.18 -5.33 5.67
N LYS A 350 43.06 -4.84 6.22
CA LYS A 350 43.03 -3.92 7.37
C LYS A 350 41.91 -4.30 8.32
N SER A 351 42.30 -4.69 9.52
CA SER A 351 41.37 -5.12 10.56
C SER A 351 41.72 -4.41 11.86
N PHE A 352 40.73 -4.13 12.70
CA PHE A 352 40.93 -3.52 14.00
C PHE A 352 39.99 -4.13 15.04
N GLN A 353 40.36 -3.97 16.31
CA GLN A 353 39.53 -4.35 17.44
C GLN A 353 39.52 -3.22 18.47
N ILE A 354 38.33 -2.91 19.01
CA ILE A 354 38.13 -1.87 20.00
C ILE A 354 37.39 -2.50 21.19
N PRO A 355 38.10 -2.85 22.29
CA PRO A 355 37.47 -3.18 23.55
C PRO A 355 36.59 -2.03 24.04
N PHE A 356 35.43 -2.32 24.64
CA PHE A 356 34.53 -1.27 25.14
C PHE A 356 35.20 -0.33 26.14
N LEU A 357 36.15 -0.82 26.94
CA LEU A 357 36.96 0.01 27.87
C LEU A 357 37.81 1.07 27.16
N LYS A 358 38.17 0.87 25.90
CA LYS A 358 39.02 1.80 25.13
C LYS A 358 38.21 2.73 24.23
N LEU A 359 36.90 2.51 24.10
CA LEU A 359 36.01 3.35 23.30
C LEU A 359 35.70 4.62 24.09
N ILE A 360 36.11 5.78 23.55
CA ILE A 360 35.87 7.08 24.20
C ILE A 360 34.47 7.57 23.83
N SER A 361 34.20 7.63 22.53
CA SER A 361 32.92 8.06 21.99
C SER A 361 32.66 7.40 20.64
N HIS A 362 31.40 7.45 20.23
CA HIS A 362 30.94 7.00 18.92
C HIS A 362 29.95 8.03 18.37
N ASP A 363 30.06 8.36 17.09
CA ASP A 363 29.16 9.27 16.40
C ASP A 363 28.53 8.55 15.21
N ILE A 364 27.21 8.68 15.05
CA ILE A 364 26.48 8.13 13.91
C ILE A 364 25.92 9.29 13.08
N ARG A 365 26.26 9.34 11.80
CA ARG A 365 25.80 10.38 10.87
C ARG A 365 25.41 9.75 9.53
N GLY A 366 24.11 9.71 9.23
CA GLY A 366 23.58 9.42 7.88
C GLY A 366 24.11 8.15 7.20
N GLY A 367 24.22 7.03 7.94
CA GLY A 367 24.79 5.78 7.41
C GLY A 367 26.31 5.69 7.53
N SER A 368 26.93 6.56 8.31
CA SER A 368 28.33 6.42 8.73
C SER A 368 28.44 6.38 10.25
N ILE A 369 29.41 5.61 10.74
CA ILE A 369 29.72 5.47 12.15
C ILE A 369 31.20 5.81 12.34
N GLU A 370 31.48 6.72 13.25
CA GLU A 370 32.82 7.08 13.65
C GLU A 370 33.09 6.57 15.07
N PHE A 371 34.12 5.74 15.24
CA PHE A 371 34.59 5.32 16.56
C PHE A 371 35.82 6.11 16.95
N ILE A 372 35.76 6.79 18.09
CA ILE A 372 36.87 7.59 18.61
C ILE A 372 37.56 6.80 19.72
N VAL A 373 38.85 6.53 19.50
CA VAL A 373 39.77 5.88 20.43
C VAL A 373 40.93 6.85 20.65
N GLN A 374 41.52 6.86 21.85
CA GLN A 374 42.54 7.84 22.30
C GLN A 374 43.35 8.54 21.20
N ASN A 375 44.06 7.78 20.34
CA ASN A 375 44.94 8.34 19.31
C ASN A 375 44.47 8.10 17.87
N LYS A 376 43.28 7.52 17.65
CA LYS A 376 42.78 7.12 16.32
C LYS A 376 41.25 7.23 16.25
N SER A 377 40.74 7.80 15.16
CA SER A 377 39.34 7.65 14.78
C SER A 377 39.20 6.64 13.65
N TYR A 378 38.16 5.81 13.71
CA TYR A 378 37.80 4.86 12.67
C TYR A 378 36.48 5.29 12.06
N PHE A 379 36.48 5.66 10.78
CA PHE A 379 35.29 6.05 10.05
C PHE A 379 34.80 4.89 9.18
N LEU A 380 33.59 4.41 9.46
CA LEU A 380 32.94 3.32 8.75
C LEU A 380 31.72 3.84 8.02
N ARG A 381 31.53 3.43 6.77
CA ARG A 381 30.31 3.64 6.01
C ARG A 381 29.50 2.34 5.96
N LEU A 382 28.23 2.43 6.32
CA LEU A 382 27.26 1.34 6.36
C LEU A 382 26.00 1.74 5.58
N ASN A 383 25.10 0.79 5.36
CA ASN A 383 23.74 1.14 4.92
C ASN A 383 22.96 1.79 6.07
N LEU A 384 21.92 2.56 5.77
CA LEU A 384 21.13 3.28 6.79
C LEU A 384 20.52 2.32 7.83
N ASN A 385 19.86 1.25 7.39
CA ASN A 385 19.25 0.26 8.28
C ASN A 385 20.31 -0.45 9.14
N GLU A 386 21.43 -0.80 8.54
CA GLU A 386 22.56 -1.44 9.21
C GLU A 386 23.21 -0.52 10.25
N ALA A 387 23.31 0.78 9.96
CA ALA A 387 23.80 1.77 10.91
C ALA A 387 22.86 1.95 12.10
N GLU A 388 21.53 1.90 11.89
CA GLU A 388 20.56 1.93 12.98
C GLU A 388 20.69 0.70 13.88
N ILE A 389 20.71 -0.50 13.29
CA ILE A 389 20.91 -1.77 14.00
C ILE A 389 22.22 -1.73 14.82
N MET A 390 23.32 -1.30 14.19
CA MET A 390 24.62 -1.21 14.85
C MET A 390 24.61 -0.18 15.99
N SER A 391 23.98 0.97 15.79
CA SER A 391 23.86 2.03 16.79
C SER A 391 23.14 1.53 18.05
N LEU A 392 21.94 1.00 17.90
CA LEU A 392 21.13 0.51 19.02
C LEU A 392 21.82 -0.66 19.71
N GLY A 393 22.35 -1.59 18.91
CA GLY A 393 23.09 -2.73 19.45
C GLY A 393 24.32 -2.29 20.26
N LEU A 394 25.08 -1.31 19.75
CA LEU A 394 26.26 -0.78 20.43
C LEU A 394 25.89 -0.06 21.73
N LEU A 395 24.85 0.76 21.72
CA LEU A 395 24.36 1.43 22.93
C LEU A 395 23.95 0.43 24.01
N SER A 396 23.14 -0.57 23.66
CA SER A 396 22.67 -1.58 24.61
C SER A 396 23.77 -2.53 25.06
N SER A 397 24.74 -2.86 24.20
CA SER A 397 25.89 -3.70 24.59
C SER A 397 26.84 -2.97 25.54
N ILE A 398 27.09 -1.68 25.32
CA ILE A 398 27.86 -0.84 26.26
C ILE A 398 27.13 -0.72 27.59
N ARG A 399 25.79 -0.55 27.57
CA ARG A 399 24.97 -0.50 28.79
C ARG A 399 25.14 -1.78 29.61
N GLN A 400 24.96 -2.95 28.98
CA GLN A 400 25.13 -4.25 29.64
C GLN A 400 26.56 -4.54 30.07
N TYR A 401 27.54 -4.02 29.34
CA TYR A 401 28.94 -4.15 29.73
C TYR A 401 29.26 -3.35 31.01
N ARG A 402 28.62 -2.19 31.18
CA ARG A 402 28.80 -1.32 32.36
C ARG A 402 28.00 -1.78 33.57
N ASP A 403 26.80 -2.31 33.35
CA ASP A 403 25.88 -2.75 34.39
C ASP A 403 25.46 -4.21 34.19
N SER A 404 25.89 -5.09 35.10
CA SER A 404 25.55 -6.51 35.07
C SER A 404 24.08 -6.78 35.39
N TYR A 405 23.37 -5.85 36.03
CA TYR A 405 21.96 -5.96 36.40
C TYR A 405 21.09 -5.01 35.56
N ASP A 406 21.15 -5.15 34.23
CA ASP A 406 20.33 -4.38 33.30
C ASP A 406 18.83 -4.66 33.50
N SER A 407 18.18 -3.83 34.32
CA SER A 407 16.76 -3.93 34.65
C SER A 407 15.85 -3.90 33.42
N LEU A 408 16.23 -3.14 32.38
CA LEU A 408 15.50 -3.07 31.11
C LEU A 408 15.50 -4.42 30.40
N LYS A 409 16.64 -5.11 30.40
CA LYS A 409 16.74 -6.45 29.82
C LYS A 409 15.87 -7.44 30.58
N ILE A 410 15.90 -7.42 31.92
CA ILE A 410 15.10 -8.32 32.76
C ILE A 410 13.60 -8.10 32.50
N GLN A 411 13.16 -6.83 32.49
CA GLN A 411 11.78 -6.49 32.18
C GLN A 411 11.37 -7.00 30.79
N ALA A 412 12.19 -6.76 29.77
CA ALA A 412 11.91 -7.20 28.41
C ALA A 412 11.90 -8.73 28.26
N MET A 413 12.74 -9.45 29.00
CA MET A 413 12.71 -10.92 29.04
C MET A 413 11.41 -11.43 29.68
N ASN A 414 10.96 -10.79 30.75
CA ASN A 414 9.67 -11.11 31.38
C ASN A 414 8.51 -10.85 30.41
N GLU A 415 8.49 -9.68 29.77
CA GLU A 415 7.48 -9.35 28.75
C GLU A 415 7.47 -10.37 27.61
N LYS A 416 8.63 -10.80 27.12
CA LYS A 416 8.73 -11.82 26.07
C LYS A 416 8.22 -13.19 26.53
N SER A 417 8.39 -13.54 27.79
CA SER A 417 7.92 -14.82 28.35
C SER A 417 6.41 -14.87 28.57
N MET A 418 5.79 -13.73 28.89
CA MET A 418 4.35 -13.63 29.19
C MET A 418 3.48 -13.44 27.93
N ASN A 419 4.10 -13.02 26.83
CA ASN A 419 3.39 -12.61 25.62
C ASN A 419 3.52 -13.65 24.50
N GLU A 420 2.54 -13.65 23.60
CA GLU A 420 2.52 -14.54 22.46
C GLU A 420 3.33 -13.98 21.29
N VAL A 421 4.04 -14.87 20.58
CA VAL A 421 4.78 -14.51 19.37
C VAL A 421 3.86 -14.50 18.16
N PHE A 422 3.96 -13.42 17.38
CA PHE A 422 3.26 -13.27 16.11
C PHE A 422 4.15 -13.59 14.90
N ILE A 423 5.38 -13.05 14.84
CA ILE A 423 6.33 -13.23 13.71
C ILE A 423 7.72 -13.67 14.16
#